data_AF-L8G9B2-F1
#
_entry.id   AF-L8G9B2-F1
#
_cell.length_a   1.000
_cell.length_b   1.000
_cell.length_c   1.000
_cell.angle_alpha   90.00
_cell.angle_beta   90.00
_cell.angle_gamma   90.00
#
_symmetry.space_group_name_H-M   'P 1'
#
loop_
_entity.id
_entity.type
_entity.pdbx_description
1 polymer ?
#
loop_
_entity_poly.entity_id
_entity_poly.type
_entity_poly.pdbx_seq_one_letter_code
_entity_poly.pdbx_strand_id
1 'polypeptide(L)'
;MSSPASGFSRLSLSRMASTRPEDGATQPSNDSSDASDSEDSNDDSGEDSSPEDASILRSAHTKLRYDTSRLTRSTTRRARAGLNEPFTLSHCSVYNPSEGSEYFAFQIFETVSFSVRVGAPDSEYRSPTCHCDSDPGPCRHIFWLLDQIASHTLSSSDKSTPLPLSSRGFSRTPANADAYHHITASGPHLFQELDCDHRIAPSYTKPSPAAATAARITDIRDILASFSPATRDDYRPDIFSAPPPTPSSPLLFPTDLEKTLAHAALANPDLFRHLRALVPSSHCTASFFRKQRARAAAALAKLDAYTATRPRAAAAGGPLVVVHDVKFAATAVSEAVAAILARVHEARAPLSIAARQAAAESLALTLLDLSKRNIDVYATPIWKGTRQQTLSLTDRNIFAHFFGSEPPAGGERFLVDGLANLGDAGRGVVGVLEEAREAFGARAAPVVYGEKLGWLVGSLRREGAGAREGKRGAGEGEGRGRKRMK
;
A
#
# COMPACT_ATOMS: atom_id res chain seq x y z
N MET A 1 -21.51 -12.98 -26.25
CA MET A 1 -21.56 -11.62 -26.84
C MET A 1 -22.81 -10.93 -26.35
N SER A 2 -22.65 -9.70 -25.85
CA SER A 2 -23.64 -8.61 -25.65
C SER A 2 -23.22 -7.80 -24.42
N SER A 3 -22.61 -6.64 -24.68
CA SER A 3 -22.19 -5.66 -23.67
C SER A 3 -23.35 -4.70 -23.33
N PRO A 4 -23.49 -4.25 -22.07
CA PRO A 4 -24.54 -3.31 -21.67
C PRO A 4 -24.02 -1.86 -21.79
N ALA A 5 -24.28 -1.20 -22.91
CA ALA A 5 -23.98 0.24 -23.07
C ALA A 5 -25.11 1.03 -23.77
N SER A 6 -26.36 0.59 -23.65
CA SER A 6 -27.50 1.21 -24.36
C SER A 6 -28.19 2.35 -23.58
N GLY A 7 -27.59 2.89 -22.52
CA GLY A 7 -28.26 3.85 -21.62
C GLY A 7 -28.00 5.33 -21.88
N PHE A 8 -26.97 5.70 -22.65
CA PHE A 8 -26.45 7.08 -22.63
C PHE A 8 -26.75 7.94 -23.88
N SER A 9 -27.58 7.47 -24.81
CA SER A 9 -27.83 8.15 -26.09
C SER A 9 -28.96 9.19 -26.09
N ARG A 10 -29.46 9.65 -24.93
CA ARG A 10 -30.67 10.52 -24.87
C ARG A 10 -30.51 11.89 -24.22
N LEU A 11 -29.31 12.40 -24.05
CA LEU A 11 -29.10 13.79 -23.62
C LEU A 11 -28.42 14.60 -24.72
N SER A 12 -29.21 15.10 -25.66
CA SER A 12 -28.78 16.12 -26.63
C SER A 12 -29.34 17.48 -26.20
N LEU A 13 -28.45 18.34 -25.70
CA LEU A 13 -28.73 19.76 -25.41
C LEU A 13 -28.66 20.56 -26.72
N SER A 14 -29.80 20.71 -27.39
CA SER A 14 -29.93 21.64 -28.51
C SER A 14 -31.38 22.11 -28.67
N ARG A 15 -31.73 23.21 -28.00
CA ARG A 15 -32.55 24.32 -28.53
C ARG A 15 -32.78 25.38 -27.46
N MET A 16 -32.05 26.50 -27.59
CA MET A 16 -32.54 27.79 -27.11
C MET A 16 -33.63 28.27 -28.08
N ALA A 17 -34.75 28.75 -27.55
CA ALA A 17 -35.64 29.64 -28.27
C ALA A 17 -36.12 30.73 -27.31
N SER A 18 -35.69 31.94 -27.64
CA SER A 18 -36.14 33.24 -27.13
C SER A 18 -37.64 33.42 -27.34
N THR A 19 -38.34 33.93 -26.33
CA THR A 19 -39.47 34.87 -26.52
C THR A 19 -39.71 35.68 -25.24
N ARG A 20 -39.75 37.02 -25.42
CA ARG A 20 -40.27 38.07 -24.52
C ARG A 20 -41.55 38.59 -25.21
N PRO A 21 -42.61 39.01 -24.50
CA PRO A 21 -42.79 40.44 -24.11
C PRO A 21 -43.36 40.59 -22.66
N GLU A 22 -43.01 41.62 -21.88
CA GLU A 22 -43.76 42.90 -21.64
C GLU A 22 -45.26 42.66 -21.38
N ASP A 23 -45.93 43.10 -20.31
CA ASP A 23 -45.83 44.34 -19.53
C ASP A 23 -46.67 44.17 -18.24
N GLY A 24 -46.39 44.91 -17.16
CA GLY A 24 -47.26 44.93 -15.99
C GLY A 24 -46.61 45.38 -14.67
N ALA A 25 -46.46 46.69 -14.51
CA ALA A 25 -46.02 47.35 -13.29
C ALA A 25 -46.87 47.01 -12.06
N THR A 26 -46.25 46.89 -10.87
CA THR A 26 -46.54 47.66 -9.64
C THR A 26 -45.59 47.18 -8.50
N GLN A 27 -44.85 48.12 -7.91
CA GLN A 27 -44.18 48.02 -6.59
C GLN A 27 -44.86 49.06 -5.67
N PRO A 28 -44.58 49.16 -4.35
CA PRO A 28 -44.15 48.18 -3.34
C PRO A 28 -44.93 48.35 -2.00
N SER A 29 -44.73 47.48 -1.01
CA SER A 29 -44.74 47.88 0.43
C SER A 29 -44.23 46.79 1.36
N ASN A 30 -43.41 47.22 2.32
CA ASN A 30 -43.05 46.53 3.56
C ASN A 30 -44.28 45.98 4.28
N ASP A 31 -44.19 44.79 4.89
CA ASP A 31 -44.12 44.74 6.35
C ASP A 31 -43.70 43.35 6.87
N SER A 32 -43.11 43.43 8.05
CA SER A 32 -42.66 42.39 8.96
C SER A 32 -43.79 41.53 9.56
N SER A 33 -43.55 40.23 9.77
CA SER A 33 -43.97 39.49 10.97
C SER A 33 -43.50 38.03 10.97
N ASP A 34 -42.92 37.68 12.11
CA ASP A 34 -42.72 36.32 12.61
C ASP A 34 -44.02 35.50 12.61
N ALA A 35 -43.94 34.25 12.19
CA ALA A 35 -44.79 33.18 12.71
C ALA A 35 -44.03 31.86 12.64
N SER A 36 -43.95 31.20 13.79
CA SER A 36 -43.30 29.92 14.02
C SER A 36 -44.10 28.79 13.38
N ASP A 37 -43.45 27.98 12.56
CA ASP A 37 -43.94 26.64 12.19
C ASP A 37 -42.94 25.61 12.69
N SER A 38 -43.38 24.87 13.70
CA SER A 38 -42.62 23.89 14.44
C SER A 38 -43.33 22.55 14.38
N GLU A 39 -43.33 21.87 13.24
CA GLU A 39 -43.70 20.45 13.14
C GLU A 39 -42.95 19.81 11.97
N ASP A 40 -41.91 19.02 12.26
CA ASP A 40 -41.64 17.87 11.41
C ASP A 40 -41.08 16.71 12.23
N SER A 41 -41.99 15.78 12.51
CA SER A 41 -41.77 14.52 13.20
C SER A 41 -41.11 13.56 12.22
N ASN A 42 -39.78 13.39 12.30
CA ASN A 42 -39.11 12.34 11.55
C ASN A 42 -39.15 11.02 12.33
N ASP A 43 -40.00 10.16 11.80
CA ASP A 43 -40.31 8.78 12.12
C ASP A 43 -39.05 7.88 12.16
N ASP A 44 -38.81 7.31 13.33
CA ASP A 44 -37.73 6.38 13.64
C ASP A 44 -38.14 4.97 13.19
N SER A 45 -37.85 4.63 11.93
CA SER A 45 -37.93 3.25 11.45
C SER A 45 -36.68 2.48 11.88
N GLY A 46 -36.61 2.16 13.18
CA GLY A 46 -35.60 1.29 13.77
C GLY A 46 -35.89 -0.18 13.45
N GLU A 47 -35.02 -0.77 12.63
CA GLU A 47 -34.91 -2.22 12.47
C GLU A 47 -34.62 -2.87 13.83
N ASP A 48 -35.39 -3.91 14.13
CA ASP A 48 -35.36 -4.75 15.33
C ASP A 48 -33.93 -5.20 15.68
N SER A 49 -33.27 -4.42 16.54
CA SER A 49 -31.93 -4.71 17.06
C SER A 49 -32.08 -5.09 18.52
N SER A 50 -31.81 -6.35 18.81
CA SER A 50 -31.72 -6.92 20.15
C SER A 50 -30.96 -5.99 21.11
N PRO A 51 -31.46 -5.75 22.35
CA PRO A 51 -30.92 -4.73 23.26
C PRO A 51 -29.48 -4.97 23.73
N GLU A 52 -28.85 -6.08 23.35
CA GLU A 52 -27.45 -6.39 23.69
C GLU A 52 -26.43 -5.77 22.70
N ASP A 53 -26.85 -5.33 21.50
CA ASP A 53 -25.95 -4.77 20.48
C ASP A 53 -25.81 -3.24 20.52
N ALA A 54 -26.60 -2.53 21.33
CA ALA A 54 -26.57 -1.05 21.40
C ALA A 54 -25.22 -0.48 21.92
N SER A 55 -24.44 -1.30 22.63
CA SER A 55 -23.15 -0.90 23.20
C SER A 55 -21.96 -1.15 22.27
N ILE A 56 -22.15 -1.84 21.13
CA ILE A 56 -21.06 -2.16 20.21
C ILE A 56 -21.11 -1.22 18.99
N LEU A 57 -20.02 -0.48 18.76
CA LEU A 57 -19.82 0.32 17.56
C LEU A 57 -18.90 -0.40 16.57
N ARG A 58 -19.20 -0.31 15.28
CA ARG A 58 -18.31 -0.79 14.22
C ARG A 58 -17.73 0.40 13.47
N SER A 59 -16.40 0.43 13.30
CA SER A 59 -15.72 1.46 12.50
C SER A 59 -16.08 1.33 11.02
N ALA A 60 -16.45 2.44 10.38
CA ALA A 60 -16.65 2.49 8.94
C ALA A 60 -15.32 2.33 8.18
N HIS A 61 -14.20 2.72 8.78
CA HIS A 61 -12.88 2.76 8.14
C HIS A 61 -12.17 1.41 8.21
N THR A 62 -12.04 0.85 9.42
CA THR A 62 -11.20 -0.33 9.70
C THR A 62 -12.01 -1.61 9.87
N LYS A 63 -13.34 -1.46 9.99
CA LYS A 63 -14.30 -2.53 10.30
C LYS A 63 -14.13 -3.18 11.68
N LEU A 64 -13.24 -2.63 12.53
CA LEU A 64 -13.08 -3.05 13.91
C LEU A 64 -14.35 -2.81 14.73
N ARG A 65 -14.58 -3.67 15.73
CA ARG A 65 -15.71 -3.59 16.66
C ARG A 65 -15.22 -3.04 17.99
N TYR A 66 -16.00 -2.15 18.59
CA TYR A 66 -15.66 -1.42 19.81
C TYR A 66 -16.79 -1.51 20.82
N ASP A 67 -16.49 -1.93 22.04
CA ASP A 67 -17.44 -1.90 23.17
C ASP A 67 -17.40 -0.53 23.86
N THR A 68 -18.56 0.12 23.92
CA THR A 68 -18.80 1.45 24.49
C THR A 68 -19.55 1.44 25.81
N SER A 69 -19.82 0.26 26.39
CA SER A 69 -20.55 0.10 27.66
C SER A 69 -20.01 0.93 28.82
N ARG A 70 -18.71 1.27 28.78
CA ARG A 70 -18.00 2.06 29.80
C ARG A 70 -17.96 3.57 29.53
N LEU A 71 -18.52 4.03 28.42
CA LEU A 71 -18.46 5.44 28.00
C LEU A 71 -19.71 6.20 28.43
N THR A 72 -19.55 7.48 28.71
CA THR A 72 -20.69 8.39 28.87
C THR A 72 -21.38 8.62 27.54
N ARG A 73 -22.69 8.95 27.55
CA ARG A 73 -23.45 9.23 26.31
C ARG A 73 -22.78 10.27 25.40
N SER A 74 -22.19 11.32 25.98
CA SER A 74 -21.44 12.35 25.23
C SER A 74 -20.18 11.79 24.58
N THR A 75 -19.45 10.93 25.29
CA THR A 75 -18.23 10.29 24.78
C THR A 75 -18.55 9.22 23.74
N THR A 76 -19.63 8.46 23.90
CA THR A 76 -20.13 7.51 22.89
C THR A 76 -20.50 8.21 21.59
N ARG A 77 -21.12 9.41 21.65
CA ARG A 77 -21.40 10.23 20.46
C ARG A 77 -20.10 10.65 19.75
N ARG A 78 -19.10 11.13 20.51
CA ARG A 78 -17.78 11.50 19.97
C ARG A 78 -17.05 10.29 19.36
N ALA A 79 -17.14 9.12 19.99
CA ALA A 79 -16.61 7.87 19.47
C ALA A 79 -17.30 7.47 18.16
N ARG A 80 -18.64 7.49 18.12
CA ARG A 80 -19.41 7.19 16.91
C ARG A 80 -19.04 8.14 15.76
N ALA A 81 -18.90 9.43 16.02
CA ALA A 81 -18.44 10.40 15.02
C ALA A 81 -17.03 10.06 14.52
N GLY A 82 -16.05 9.90 15.43
CA GLY A 82 -14.67 9.58 15.06
C GLY A 82 -14.50 8.27 14.29
N LEU A 83 -15.33 7.27 14.57
CA LEU A 83 -15.26 5.95 13.93
C LEU A 83 -15.98 5.87 12.57
N ASN A 84 -16.76 6.89 12.20
CA ASN A 84 -17.61 6.85 11.00
C ASN A 84 -17.51 8.08 10.09
N GLU A 85 -17.07 9.24 10.59
CA GLU A 85 -16.88 10.45 9.79
C GLU A 85 -15.55 10.41 9.01
N PRO A 86 -15.48 11.02 7.81
CA PRO A 86 -14.27 10.99 7.00
C PRO A 86 -13.20 11.94 7.56
N PHE A 87 -12.06 11.38 7.93
CA PHE A 87 -10.85 12.13 8.25
C PHE A 87 -9.68 11.64 7.40
N THR A 88 -8.67 12.49 7.25
CA THR A 88 -7.44 12.15 6.54
C THR A 88 -6.22 12.53 7.35
N LEU A 89 -5.16 11.73 7.27
CA LEU A 89 -3.88 12.04 7.90
C LEU A 89 -2.98 12.76 6.90
N SER A 90 -2.29 13.81 7.34
CA SER A 90 -1.41 14.59 6.45
C SER A 90 0.07 14.32 6.73
N HIS A 91 0.51 14.50 7.97
CA HIS A 91 1.89 14.24 8.37
C HIS A 91 1.97 13.82 9.84
N CYS A 92 3.06 13.12 10.15
CA CYS A 92 3.36 12.52 11.44
C CYS A 92 4.73 12.98 11.83
N SER A 93 4.86 13.55 13.02
CA SER A 93 6.12 14.07 13.52
C SER A 93 6.53 13.33 14.78
N VAL A 94 7.79 12.91 14.85
CA VAL A 94 8.42 12.50 16.11
C VAL A 94 9.13 13.72 16.68
N TYR A 95 8.78 14.06 17.92
CA TYR A 95 9.44 15.11 18.67
C TYR A 95 10.26 14.47 19.80
N ASN A 96 11.57 14.69 19.74
CA ASN A 96 12.49 14.34 20.81
C ASN A 96 13.09 15.64 21.37
N PRO A 97 12.36 16.34 22.26
CA PRO A 97 12.87 17.56 22.87
C PRO A 97 14.03 17.23 23.82
N SER A 98 15.12 18.00 23.74
CA SER A 98 16.30 17.85 24.61
C SER A 98 15.98 18.01 26.11
N GLU A 99 14.84 18.61 26.46
CA GLU A 99 14.40 18.91 27.83
C GLU A 99 13.03 18.28 28.18
N GLY A 100 12.52 17.32 27.41
CA GLY A 100 11.22 16.69 27.66
C GLY A 100 11.11 15.24 27.20
N SER A 101 9.96 14.62 27.47
CA SER A 101 9.68 13.25 27.02
C SER A 101 9.30 13.20 25.54
N GLU A 102 9.69 12.11 24.86
CA GLU A 102 9.35 11.86 23.45
C GLU A 102 7.82 11.81 23.24
N TYR A 103 7.36 12.44 22.17
CA TYR A 103 5.97 12.35 21.74
C TYR A 103 5.82 12.36 20.22
N PHE A 104 4.73 11.74 19.78
CA PHE A 104 4.27 11.73 18.40
C PHE A 104 3.20 12.79 18.20
N ALA A 105 3.28 13.54 17.10
CA ALA A 105 2.25 14.49 16.68
C ALA A 105 1.68 14.09 15.33
N PHE A 106 0.36 13.98 15.26
CA PHE A 106 -0.40 13.57 14.08
C PHE A 106 -1.27 14.72 13.61
N GLN A 107 -1.10 15.15 12.37
CA GLN A 107 -1.90 16.21 11.78
C GLN A 107 -3.06 15.62 10.97
N ILE A 108 -4.26 15.72 11.55
CA ILE A 108 -5.51 15.21 10.99
C ILE A 108 -6.24 16.35 10.29
N PHE A 109 -6.83 16.06 9.12
CA PHE A 109 -7.59 17.01 8.33
C PHE A 109 -9.04 16.56 8.18
N GLU A 110 -9.96 17.48 8.46
CA GLU A 110 -11.40 17.37 8.21
C GLU A 110 -11.84 18.54 7.29
N THR A 111 -12.15 19.69 7.88
CA THR A 111 -12.26 21.00 7.22
C THR A 111 -11.05 21.88 7.50
N VAL A 112 -10.52 21.78 8.71
CA VAL A 112 -9.27 22.40 9.14
C VAL A 112 -8.31 21.34 9.68
N SER A 113 -7.06 21.73 9.86
CA SER A 113 -6.01 20.83 10.32
C SER A 113 -5.96 20.83 11.86
N PHE A 114 -6.17 19.67 12.48
CA PHE A 114 -6.05 19.45 13.92
C PHE A 114 -4.83 18.61 14.28
N SER A 115 -4.14 18.96 15.37
CA SER A 115 -2.98 18.20 15.84
C SER A 115 -3.37 17.34 17.05
N VAL A 116 -3.14 16.02 16.93
CA VAL A 116 -3.25 15.06 18.03
C VAL A 116 -1.85 14.67 18.50
N ARG A 117 -1.59 14.75 19.81
CA ARG A 117 -0.31 14.39 20.44
C ARG A 117 -0.47 13.12 21.25
N VAL A 118 0.48 12.20 21.13
CA VAL A 118 0.56 10.93 21.87
C VAL A 118 1.98 10.79 22.41
N GLY A 119 2.16 10.85 23.73
CA GLY A 119 3.48 10.77 24.34
C GLY A 119 3.65 9.60 25.29
N ALA A 120 4.88 9.43 25.76
CA ALA A 120 5.27 8.39 26.69
C ALA A 120 4.46 8.44 27.99
N PRO A 121 4.36 7.33 28.75
CA PRO A 121 3.56 7.27 29.98
C PRO A 121 3.93 8.29 31.07
N ASP A 122 5.17 8.78 31.04
CA ASP A 122 5.77 9.78 31.93
C ASP A 122 5.69 11.22 31.37
N SER A 123 5.21 11.39 30.14
CA SER A 123 5.06 12.70 29.48
C SER A 123 3.77 13.43 29.85
N GLU A 124 3.74 14.74 29.59
CA GLU A 124 2.51 15.54 29.63
C GLU A 124 1.42 15.04 28.65
N TYR A 125 1.82 14.26 27.63
CA TYR A 125 0.94 13.64 26.64
C TYR A 125 0.67 12.15 26.92
N ARG A 126 0.78 11.71 28.18
CA ARG A 126 0.42 10.35 28.63
C ARG A 126 -0.98 9.92 28.16
N SER A 127 -1.90 10.87 28.07
CA SER A 127 -3.20 10.65 27.43
C SER A 127 -3.22 11.43 26.12
N PRO A 128 -3.72 10.85 25.02
CA PRO A 128 -3.78 11.55 23.75
C PRO A 128 -4.50 12.90 23.91
N THR A 129 -3.88 13.97 23.45
CA THR A 129 -4.47 15.33 23.48
C THR A 129 -4.70 15.81 22.07
N CYS A 130 -5.74 16.63 21.87
CA CYS A 130 -6.04 17.23 20.59
C CYS A 130 -6.25 18.73 20.77
N HIS A 131 -5.82 19.54 19.80
CA HIS A 131 -6.08 20.98 19.76
C HIS A 131 -7.49 21.34 19.29
N CYS A 132 -8.34 20.32 19.09
CA CYS A 132 -9.75 20.54 18.78
C CYS A 132 -10.42 20.99 20.10
N ASP A 133 -10.71 22.28 20.24
CA ASP A 133 -11.34 22.85 21.44
C ASP A 133 -12.67 22.14 21.68
N SER A 134 -12.67 21.19 22.61
CA SER A 134 -13.83 20.40 22.96
C SER A 134 -13.75 20.05 24.44
N ASP A 135 -14.94 19.95 25.03
CA ASP A 135 -15.18 19.52 26.40
C ASP A 135 -14.21 18.47 26.92
N PRO A 136 -13.90 18.48 28.23
CA PRO A 136 -12.97 17.53 28.83
C PRO A 136 -13.19 16.08 28.35
N GLY A 137 -12.12 15.46 27.88
CA GLY A 137 -12.12 14.08 27.37
C GLY A 137 -11.71 13.95 25.89
N PRO A 138 -11.71 12.73 25.35
CA PRO A 138 -11.25 12.46 23.99
C PRO A 138 -12.21 13.03 22.96
N CYS A 139 -11.70 13.83 22.02
CA CYS A 139 -12.47 14.31 20.88
C CYS A 139 -12.51 13.28 19.74
N ARG A 140 -13.39 13.49 18.75
CA ARG A 140 -13.60 12.55 17.62
C ARG A 140 -12.30 12.22 16.86
N HIS A 141 -11.39 13.18 16.73
CA HIS A 141 -10.08 13.00 16.10
C HIS A 141 -9.20 11.96 16.82
N ILE A 142 -9.28 11.89 18.15
CA ILE A 142 -8.56 10.90 18.94
C ILE A 142 -9.12 9.51 18.65
N PHE A 143 -10.45 9.35 18.68
CA PHE A 143 -11.07 8.06 18.35
C PHE A 143 -10.71 7.58 16.95
N TRP A 144 -10.76 8.47 15.97
CA TRP A 144 -10.36 8.15 14.60
C TRP A 144 -8.90 7.70 14.51
N LEU A 145 -7.95 8.47 15.06
CA LEU A 145 -6.53 8.14 14.99
C LEU A 145 -6.23 6.79 15.66
N LEU A 146 -6.84 6.55 16.82
CA LEU A 146 -6.65 5.33 17.57
C LEU A 146 -7.25 4.12 16.87
N ASP A 147 -8.34 4.28 16.13
CA ASP A 147 -8.88 3.25 15.23
C ASP A 147 -7.88 2.90 14.12
N GLN A 148 -7.28 3.92 13.49
CA GLN A 148 -6.25 3.68 12.46
C GLN A 148 -5.04 2.94 13.05
N ILE A 149 -4.52 3.36 14.20
CA ILE A 149 -3.40 2.68 14.87
C ILE A 149 -3.78 1.25 15.25
N ALA A 150 -4.93 1.03 15.88
CA ALA A 150 -5.40 -0.30 16.27
C ALA A 150 -5.50 -1.25 15.07
N SER A 151 -5.97 -0.75 13.92
CA SER A 151 -6.10 -1.55 12.70
C SER A 151 -4.78 -2.10 12.16
N HIS A 152 -3.65 -1.44 12.43
CA HIS A 152 -2.33 -1.88 11.97
C HIS A 152 -1.50 -2.58 13.05
N THR A 153 -1.79 -2.33 14.32
CA THR A 153 -0.97 -2.81 15.44
C THR A 153 -1.55 -4.03 16.16
N LEU A 154 -2.85 -4.29 16.02
CA LEU A 154 -3.49 -5.44 16.64
C LEU A 154 -3.28 -6.73 15.84
N SER A 155 -3.19 -7.85 16.56
CA SER A 155 -3.14 -9.18 15.95
C SER A 155 -4.50 -9.58 15.34
N SER A 156 -4.51 -10.53 14.41
CA SER A 156 -5.76 -11.02 13.81
C SER A 156 -6.74 -11.58 14.84
N SER A 157 -6.24 -12.20 15.91
CA SER A 157 -7.09 -12.68 17.02
C SER A 157 -7.73 -11.52 17.77
N ASP A 158 -6.96 -10.46 18.07
CA ASP A 158 -7.48 -9.30 18.80
C ASP A 158 -8.55 -8.54 18.00
N LYS A 159 -8.38 -8.48 16.66
CA LYS A 159 -9.35 -7.85 15.75
C LYS A 159 -10.69 -8.59 15.66
N SER A 160 -10.73 -9.86 16.05
CA SER A 160 -11.95 -10.68 15.99
C SER A 160 -12.92 -10.41 17.14
N THR A 161 -12.42 -9.85 18.25
CA THR A 161 -13.18 -9.54 19.46
C THR A 161 -13.49 -8.06 19.57
N PRO A 162 -14.67 -7.66 20.09
CA PRO A 162 -14.95 -6.25 20.37
C PRO A 162 -13.93 -5.63 21.34
N LEU A 163 -13.34 -4.51 20.94
CA LEU A 163 -12.29 -3.81 21.67
C LEU A 163 -12.92 -2.87 22.72
N PRO A 164 -12.61 -3.02 24.01
CA PRO A 164 -13.19 -2.16 25.04
C PRO A 164 -12.64 -0.73 24.94
N LEU A 165 -13.49 0.25 24.65
CA LEU A 165 -13.08 1.65 24.65
C LEU A 165 -13.00 2.19 26.08
N SER A 166 -11.84 2.75 26.42
CA SER A 166 -11.68 3.49 27.68
C SER A 166 -12.23 4.91 27.56
N SER A 167 -12.47 5.55 28.71
CA SER A 167 -12.82 6.98 28.80
C SER A 167 -11.75 7.93 28.21
N ARG A 168 -10.56 7.41 27.89
CA ARG A 168 -9.47 8.14 27.21
C ARG A 168 -9.43 7.88 25.70
N GLY A 169 -10.37 7.11 25.17
CA GLY A 169 -10.52 6.83 23.75
C GLY A 169 -9.72 5.64 23.20
N PHE A 170 -8.82 5.05 24.00
CA PHE A 170 -8.01 3.90 23.58
C PHE A 170 -8.46 2.58 24.21
N SER A 171 -8.33 1.49 23.47
CA SER A 171 -8.50 0.12 23.98
C SER A 171 -7.18 -0.41 24.52
N ARG A 172 -7.13 -0.86 25.78
CA ARG A 172 -5.91 -1.37 26.43
C ARG A 172 -5.61 -2.84 26.06
N THR A 173 -5.86 -3.23 24.82
CA THR A 173 -5.68 -4.59 24.33
C THR A 173 -4.45 -4.63 23.41
N PRO A 174 -3.45 -5.50 23.65
CA PRO A 174 -3.32 -6.44 24.77
C PRO A 174 -3.07 -5.73 26.11
N ALA A 175 -3.37 -6.43 27.22
CA ALA A 175 -3.46 -5.85 28.56
C ALA A 175 -2.31 -4.88 28.90
N ASN A 176 -2.69 -3.64 29.25
CA ASN A 176 -1.80 -2.53 29.65
C ASN A 176 -0.96 -1.88 28.54
N ALA A 177 -1.14 -2.24 27.27
CA ALA A 177 -0.58 -1.46 26.17
C ALA A 177 -1.39 -0.16 25.97
N ASP A 178 -0.69 0.97 25.88
CA ASP A 178 -1.26 2.26 25.50
C ASP A 178 -0.88 2.63 24.06
N ALA A 179 -1.51 3.68 23.53
CA ALA A 179 -1.29 4.11 22.14
C ALA A 179 0.19 4.36 21.84
N TYR A 180 0.95 4.89 22.80
CA TYR A 180 2.38 5.12 22.67
C TYR A 180 3.17 3.82 22.51
N HIS A 181 2.86 2.80 23.32
CA HIS A 181 3.46 1.48 23.21
C HIS A 181 3.16 0.83 21.84
N HIS A 182 1.93 0.95 21.32
CA HIS A 182 1.58 0.42 20.00
C HIS A 182 2.37 1.11 18.86
N ILE A 183 2.54 2.44 18.94
CA ILE A 183 3.32 3.20 17.96
C ILE A 183 4.80 2.80 18.02
N THR A 184 5.40 2.78 19.21
CA THR A 184 6.83 2.47 19.38
C THR A 184 7.16 1.02 19.04
N ALA A 185 6.30 0.06 19.42
CA ALA A 185 6.50 -1.35 19.10
C ALA A 185 6.39 -1.64 17.59
N SER A 186 5.53 -0.91 16.88
CA SER A 186 5.36 -1.06 15.42
C SER A 186 6.45 -0.33 14.63
N GLY A 187 7.06 0.69 15.25
CA GLY A 187 8.17 1.44 14.68
C GLY A 187 7.80 2.21 13.41
N PRO A 188 8.78 2.55 12.56
CA PRO A 188 8.59 3.44 11.41
C PRO A 188 7.64 2.88 10.34
N HIS A 189 7.42 1.56 10.30
CA HIS A 189 6.50 0.93 9.35
C HIS A 189 5.06 1.41 9.55
N LEU A 190 4.66 1.72 10.79
CA LEU A 190 3.31 2.20 11.08
C LEU A 190 2.99 3.50 10.33
N PHE A 191 3.94 4.43 10.24
CA PHE A 191 3.71 5.69 9.54
C PHE A 191 3.47 5.49 8.04
N GLN A 192 4.09 4.49 7.43
CA GLN A 192 3.85 4.15 6.04
C GLN A 192 2.51 3.43 5.83
N GLU A 193 2.10 2.58 6.78
CA GLU A 193 0.76 1.97 6.78
C GLU A 193 -0.35 3.02 6.90
N LEU A 194 -0.13 4.05 7.73
CA LEU A 194 -1.05 5.18 7.89
C LEU A 194 -1.00 6.20 6.72
N ASP A 195 -0.24 5.92 5.66
CA ASP A 195 0.07 6.82 4.53
C ASP A 195 0.48 8.24 4.97
N CYS A 196 1.29 8.31 6.03
CA CYS A 196 1.66 9.55 6.68
C CYS A 196 3.04 10.06 6.24
N ASP A 197 3.16 11.36 5.93
CA ASP A 197 4.46 12.00 5.71
C ASP A 197 5.22 12.08 7.05
N HIS A 198 6.18 11.17 7.24
CA HIS A 198 6.96 11.06 8.49
C HIS A 198 8.06 12.13 8.55
N ARG A 199 8.02 12.94 9.63
CA ARG A 199 8.93 14.06 9.90
C ARG A 199 9.64 13.84 11.23
N ILE A 200 10.94 14.08 11.25
CA ILE A 200 11.73 14.04 12.47
C ILE A 200 12.02 15.48 12.88
N ALA A 201 11.39 15.95 13.95
CA ALA A 201 11.63 17.29 14.48
C ALA A 201 12.80 17.27 15.48
N PRO A 202 13.64 18.31 15.55
CA PRO A 202 13.59 19.57 14.78
C PRO A 202 14.30 19.50 13.41
N SER A 203 14.87 18.37 13.03
CA SER A 203 15.70 18.20 11.82
C SER A 203 14.94 18.29 10.49
N TYR A 204 13.61 18.36 10.52
CA TYR A 204 12.79 18.46 9.33
C TYR A 204 12.91 19.83 8.64
N THR A 205 13.43 19.82 7.42
CA THR A 205 13.42 20.99 6.54
C THR A 205 12.24 20.90 5.58
N LYS A 206 11.36 21.91 5.60
CA LYS A 206 10.22 21.98 4.68
C LYS A 206 10.74 22.00 3.23
N PRO A 207 10.21 21.13 2.34
CA PRO A 207 10.63 21.10 0.95
C PRO A 207 10.30 22.43 0.25
N SER A 208 11.12 22.79 -0.74
CA SER A 208 10.84 23.95 -1.59
C SER A 208 9.51 23.75 -2.35
N PRO A 209 8.82 24.84 -2.75
CA PRO A 209 7.58 24.72 -3.52
C PRO A 209 7.73 23.86 -4.78
N ALA A 210 8.86 23.96 -5.48
CA ALA A 210 9.15 23.15 -6.65
C ALA A 210 9.29 21.66 -6.31
N ALA A 211 10.00 21.32 -5.24
CA ALA A 211 10.16 19.94 -4.79
C ALA A 211 8.83 19.33 -4.32
N ALA A 212 8.00 20.11 -3.61
CA ALA A 212 6.67 19.69 -3.19
C ALA A 212 5.74 19.42 -4.38
N THR A 213 5.77 20.27 -5.40
CA THR A 213 5.02 20.06 -6.64
C THR A 213 5.50 18.81 -7.38
N ALA A 214 6.81 18.61 -7.49
CA ALA A 214 7.37 17.41 -8.13
C ALA A 214 6.99 16.11 -7.40
N ALA A 215 7.01 16.11 -6.06
CA ALA A 215 6.53 14.99 -5.26
C ALA A 215 5.04 14.71 -5.51
N ARG A 216 4.21 15.76 -5.51
CA ARG A 216 2.77 15.64 -5.79
C ARG A 216 2.47 15.11 -7.20
N ILE A 217 3.22 15.56 -8.21
CA ILE A 217 3.13 15.03 -9.58
C ILE A 217 3.44 13.53 -9.58
N THR A 218 4.50 13.13 -8.87
CA THR A 218 4.89 11.72 -8.74
C THR A 218 3.79 10.89 -8.08
N ASP A 219 3.21 11.39 -6.98
CA ASP A 219 2.14 10.70 -6.25
C ASP A 219 0.87 10.57 -7.10
N ILE A 220 0.46 11.64 -7.79
CA ILE A 220 -0.71 11.60 -8.69
C ILE A 220 -0.47 10.60 -9.82
N ARG A 221 0.74 10.60 -10.40
CA ARG A 221 1.11 9.62 -11.44
C ARG A 221 1.04 8.20 -10.90
N ASP A 222 1.53 7.95 -9.68
CA ASP A 222 1.45 6.65 -9.02
C ASP A 222 -0.01 6.20 -8.78
N ILE A 223 -0.85 7.10 -8.26
CA ILE A 223 -2.28 6.85 -8.02
C ILE A 223 -2.99 6.48 -9.33
N LEU A 224 -2.85 7.30 -10.37
CA LEU A 224 -3.52 7.06 -11.64
C LEU A 224 -2.96 5.83 -12.35
N ALA A 225 -1.64 5.65 -12.33
CA ALA A 225 -1.01 4.46 -12.86
C ALA A 225 -1.57 3.21 -12.18
N SER A 226 -1.85 3.21 -10.88
CA SER A 226 -2.35 2.03 -10.15
C SER A 226 -3.60 1.37 -10.75
N PHE A 227 -4.41 2.13 -11.50
CA PHE A 227 -5.62 1.65 -12.22
C PHE A 227 -5.36 1.26 -13.68
N SER A 228 -4.18 1.55 -14.21
CA SER A 228 -3.75 1.25 -15.58
C SER A 228 -2.86 0.01 -15.62
N PRO A 229 -2.80 -0.73 -16.75
CA PRO A 229 -1.79 -1.78 -16.94
C PRO A 229 -0.35 -1.23 -16.99
N ALA A 230 -0.17 0.06 -17.29
CA ALA A 230 1.16 0.67 -17.37
C ALA A 230 1.80 0.83 -15.98
N THR A 231 3.13 0.81 -15.94
CA THR A 231 3.90 1.18 -14.74
C THR A 231 3.90 2.70 -14.58
N ARG A 232 4.26 3.22 -13.39
CA ARG A 232 4.33 4.67 -13.15
C ARG A 232 5.15 5.37 -14.23
N ASP A 233 6.33 4.85 -14.55
CA ASP A 233 7.30 5.54 -15.40
C ASP A 233 6.85 5.56 -16.88
N ASP A 234 6.03 4.58 -17.29
CA ASP A 234 5.43 4.51 -18.63
C ASP A 234 4.06 5.19 -18.72
N TYR A 235 3.45 5.52 -17.58
CA TYR A 235 2.07 6.00 -17.53
C TYR A 235 1.96 7.46 -17.99
N ARG A 236 1.27 7.70 -19.10
CA ARG A 236 0.90 9.04 -19.61
C ARG A 236 2.03 10.08 -19.57
N PRO A 237 3.18 9.83 -20.24
CA PRO A 237 4.28 10.79 -20.28
C PRO A 237 3.87 12.14 -20.86
N ASP A 238 2.85 12.18 -21.71
CA ASP A 238 2.24 13.39 -22.25
C ASP A 238 1.63 14.32 -21.18
N ILE A 239 1.24 13.77 -20.01
CA ILE A 239 0.75 14.54 -18.86
C ILE A 239 1.91 14.89 -17.92
N PHE A 240 2.72 13.90 -17.56
CA PHE A 240 3.62 13.99 -16.40
C PHE A 240 5.08 14.33 -16.72
N SER A 241 5.50 14.21 -17.98
CA SER A 241 6.83 14.64 -18.43
C SER A 241 6.83 16.09 -18.92
N ALA A 242 5.65 16.69 -19.09
CA ALA A 242 5.49 18.10 -19.38
C ALA A 242 5.80 18.95 -18.13
N PRO A 243 6.23 20.22 -18.30
CA PRO A 243 6.39 21.12 -17.17
C PRO A 243 5.08 21.27 -16.39
N PRO A 244 5.15 21.51 -15.06
CA PRO A 244 3.96 21.61 -14.22
C PRO A 244 2.98 22.66 -14.78
N PRO A 245 1.66 22.37 -14.73
CA PRO A 245 0.65 23.28 -15.26
C PRO A 245 0.72 24.63 -14.54
N THR A 246 0.67 25.71 -15.33
CA THR A 246 0.56 27.08 -14.83
C THR A 246 -0.83 27.35 -14.25
N PRO A 247 -1.02 28.40 -13.42
CA PRO A 247 -2.34 28.79 -12.92
C PRO A 247 -3.36 29.09 -14.02
N SER A 248 -2.88 29.45 -15.21
CA SER A 248 -3.69 29.70 -16.41
C SER A 248 -4.02 28.44 -17.23
N SER A 249 -3.48 27.28 -16.85
CA SER A 249 -3.73 26.04 -17.57
C SER A 249 -5.19 25.60 -17.39
N PRO A 250 -5.85 25.09 -18.45
CA PRO A 250 -7.20 24.59 -18.33
C PRO A 250 -7.23 23.42 -17.34
N LEU A 251 -8.21 23.44 -16.43
CA LEU A 251 -8.44 22.35 -15.47
C LEU A 251 -9.19 21.18 -16.10
N LEU A 252 -10.02 21.45 -17.11
CA LEU A 252 -10.89 20.46 -17.75
C LEU A 252 -10.42 20.18 -19.18
N PHE A 253 -10.25 18.90 -19.50
CA PHE A 253 -9.92 18.39 -20.82
C PHE A 253 -11.07 17.47 -21.28
N PRO A 254 -12.01 17.96 -22.11
CA PRO A 254 -13.29 17.29 -22.36
C PRO A 254 -13.22 15.84 -22.85
N THR A 255 -12.13 15.44 -23.51
CA THR A 255 -11.93 14.10 -24.07
C THR A 255 -10.92 13.27 -23.28
N ASP A 256 -10.42 13.77 -22.16
CA ASP A 256 -9.32 13.14 -21.41
C ASP A 256 -9.54 13.29 -19.90
N LEU A 257 -10.24 12.30 -19.34
CA LEU A 257 -10.57 12.26 -17.92
C LEU A 257 -9.32 12.12 -17.04
N GLU A 258 -8.33 11.33 -17.46
CA GLU A 258 -7.09 11.14 -16.70
C GLU A 258 -6.30 12.44 -16.60
N LYS A 259 -6.22 13.20 -17.71
CA LYS A 259 -5.58 14.52 -17.72
C LYS A 259 -6.36 15.55 -16.92
N THR A 260 -7.68 15.55 -17.02
CA THR A 260 -8.56 16.38 -16.18
C THR A 260 -8.34 16.10 -14.70
N LEU A 261 -8.35 14.83 -14.31
CA LEU A 261 -8.17 14.42 -12.92
C LEU A 261 -6.76 14.77 -12.41
N ALA A 262 -5.72 14.55 -13.23
CA ALA A 262 -4.36 14.92 -12.87
C ALA A 262 -4.20 16.43 -12.64
N HIS A 263 -4.72 17.26 -13.56
CA HIS A 263 -4.64 18.72 -13.44
C HIS A 263 -5.48 19.25 -12.28
N ALA A 264 -6.71 18.75 -12.08
CA ALA A 264 -7.55 19.10 -10.96
C ALA A 264 -6.90 18.71 -9.62
N ALA A 265 -6.33 17.51 -9.55
CA ALA A 265 -5.62 17.04 -8.36
C ALA A 265 -4.30 17.77 -8.12
N LEU A 266 -3.67 18.39 -9.12
CA LEU A 266 -2.53 19.29 -8.91
C LEU A 266 -2.95 20.67 -8.40
N ALA A 267 -4.07 21.20 -8.91
CA ALA A 267 -4.57 22.52 -8.53
C ALA A 267 -5.26 22.54 -7.16
N ASN A 268 -5.96 21.46 -6.78
CA ASN A 268 -6.77 21.41 -5.56
C ASN A 268 -6.16 20.43 -4.50
N PRO A 269 -5.55 20.95 -3.41
CA PRO A 269 -4.95 20.14 -2.34
C PRO A 269 -5.91 19.16 -1.67
N ASP A 270 -7.18 19.53 -1.54
CA ASP A 270 -8.16 18.68 -0.88
C ASP A 270 -8.52 17.50 -1.76
N LEU A 271 -8.73 17.71 -3.06
CA LEU A 271 -8.94 16.60 -4.01
C LEU A 271 -7.76 15.62 -3.99
N PHE A 272 -6.53 16.13 -4.01
CA PHE A 272 -5.33 15.29 -3.90
C PHE A 272 -5.32 14.46 -2.61
N ARG A 273 -5.66 15.06 -1.46
CA ARG A 273 -5.70 14.37 -0.18
C ARG A 273 -6.76 13.27 -0.16
N HIS A 274 -7.94 13.52 -0.72
CA HIS A 274 -8.98 12.50 -0.87
C HIS A 274 -8.53 11.35 -1.78
N LEU A 275 -7.86 11.65 -2.91
CA LEU A 275 -7.31 10.61 -3.78
C LEU A 275 -6.27 9.75 -3.08
N ARG A 276 -5.36 10.35 -2.30
CA ARG A 276 -4.39 9.61 -1.48
C ARG A 276 -5.06 8.73 -0.42
N ALA A 277 -6.09 9.23 0.24
CA ALA A 277 -6.83 8.46 1.23
C ALA A 277 -7.55 7.25 0.61
N LEU A 278 -8.05 7.38 -0.62
CA LEU A 278 -8.69 6.29 -1.37
C LEU A 278 -7.66 5.31 -1.97
N VAL A 279 -6.49 5.81 -2.36
CA VAL A 279 -5.43 5.03 -2.99
C VAL A 279 -4.10 5.29 -2.26
N PRO A 280 -3.87 4.60 -1.13
CA PRO A 280 -2.67 4.79 -0.33
C PRO A 280 -1.39 4.47 -1.09
N SER A 281 -0.26 5.09 -0.70
CA SER A 281 1.04 4.81 -1.32
C SER A 281 1.47 3.34 -1.22
N SER A 282 1.05 2.65 -0.15
CA SER A 282 1.24 1.20 0.03
C SER A 282 0.55 0.40 -1.08
N HIS A 283 -0.68 0.78 -1.45
CA HIS A 283 -1.42 0.18 -2.57
C HIS A 283 -0.74 0.46 -3.90
N CYS A 284 -0.32 1.71 -4.16
CA CYS A 284 0.42 2.05 -5.39
C CYS A 284 1.70 1.22 -5.53
N THR A 285 2.46 1.09 -4.44
CA THR A 285 3.72 0.33 -4.42
C THR A 285 3.47 -1.18 -4.62
N ALA A 286 2.46 -1.75 -3.97
CA ALA A 286 2.07 -3.14 -4.19
C ALA A 286 1.59 -3.38 -5.63
N SER A 287 0.81 -2.46 -6.20
CA SER A 287 0.35 -2.52 -7.59
C SER A 287 1.53 -2.49 -8.56
N PHE A 288 2.54 -1.65 -8.31
CA PHE A 288 3.78 -1.64 -9.08
C PHE A 288 4.47 -3.01 -9.09
N PHE A 289 4.67 -3.64 -7.92
CA PHE A 289 5.32 -4.95 -7.86
C PHE A 289 4.54 -6.04 -8.60
N ARG A 290 3.20 -6.02 -8.51
CA ARG A 290 2.34 -6.96 -9.25
C ARG A 290 2.45 -6.77 -10.76
N LYS A 291 2.57 -5.52 -11.23
CA LYS A 291 2.74 -5.22 -12.66
C LYS A 291 4.09 -5.66 -13.19
N GLN A 292 5.17 -5.47 -12.43
CA GLN A 292 6.49 -5.97 -12.84
C GLN A 292 6.50 -7.50 -12.95
N ARG A 293 5.87 -8.20 -12.00
CA ARG A 293 5.64 -9.65 -12.12
C ARG A 293 4.81 -9.99 -13.36
N ALA A 294 3.71 -9.29 -13.61
CA ALA A 294 2.88 -9.53 -14.79
C ALA A 294 3.65 -9.33 -16.10
N ARG A 295 4.53 -8.32 -16.17
CA ARG A 295 5.46 -8.09 -17.30
C ARG A 295 6.41 -9.27 -17.48
N ALA A 296 7.04 -9.75 -16.41
CA ALA A 296 7.90 -10.93 -16.46
C ALA A 296 7.14 -12.19 -16.93
N ALA A 297 5.98 -12.46 -16.35
CA ALA A 297 5.13 -13.60 -16.72
C ALA A 297 4.67 -13.53 -18.18
N ALA A 298 4.28 -12.34 -18.67
CA ALA A 298 3.90 -12.14 -20.06
C ALA A 298 5.05 -12.36 -21.03
N ALA A 299 6.29 -11.97 -20.65
CA ALA A 299 7.48 -12.24 -21.45
C ALA A 299 7.78 -13.76 -21.53
N LEU A 300 7.66 -14.47 -20.40
CA LEU A 300 7.80 -15.92 -20.35
C LEU A 300 6.73 -16.64 -21.18
N ALA A 301 5.46 -16.20 -21.10
CA ALA A 301 4.39 -16.77 -21.91
C ALA A 301 4.61 -16.58 -23.43
N LYS A 302 5.19 -15.44 -23.83
CA LYS A 302 5.60 -15.20 -25.24
C LYS A 302 6.74 -16.12 -25.66
N LEU A 303 7.69 -16.40 -24.77
CA LEU A 303 8.75 -17.39 -25.01
C LEU A 303 8.17 -18.80 -25.15
N ASP A 304 7.23 -19.19 -24.29
CA ASP A 304 6.56 -20.49 -24.36
C ASP A 304 5.83 -20.64 -25.70
N ALA A 305 5.11 -19.61 -26.14
CA ALA A 305 4.48 -19.57 -27.46
C ALA A 305 5.49 -19.65 -28.60
N TYR A 306 6.59 -18.90 -28.53
CA TYR A 306 7.70 -18.96 -29.50
C TYR A 306 8.34 -20.33 -29.57
N THR A 307 8.45 -21.05 -28.45
CA THR A 307 8.99 -22.41 -28.40
C THR A 307 8.05 -23.41 -29.06
N ALA A 308 6.73 -23.24 -28.87
CA ALA A 308 5.71 -24.10 -29.46
C ALA A 308 5.52 -23.86 -30.97
N THR A 309 5.69 -22.63 -31.43
CA THR A 309 5.50 -22.26 -32.85
C THR A 309 6.83 -21.93 -33.51
N ARG A 310 7.20 -22.63 -34.59
CA ARG A 310 8.27 -22.14 -35.46
C ARG A 310 7.87 -20.76 -35.99
N PRO A 311 8.69 -19.71 -35.86
CA PRO A 311 8.48 -18.49 -36.63
C PRO A 311 8.42 -18.89 -38.09
N ARG A 312 7.24 -18.79 -38.70
CA ARG A 312 7.12 -18.83 -40.16
C ARG A 312 8.05 -17.72 -40.62
N ALA A 313 9.15 -18.08 -41.30
CA ALA A 313 10.09 -17.11 -41.84
C ALA A 313 9.24 -16.05 -42.52
N ALA A 314 9.20 -14.85 -41.94
CA ALA A 314 8.53 -13.72 -42.54
C ALA A 314 9.16 -13.63 -43.93
N ALA A 315 8.33 -13.87 -44.96
CA ALA A 315 8.73 -13.66 -46.33
C ALA A 315 9.40 -12.29 -46.40
N ALA A 316 10.61 -12.26 -46.95
CA ALA A 316 11.44 -11.08 -47.09
C ALA A 316 10.58 -9.88 -47.52
N GLY A 317 10.40 -8.89 -46.64
CA GLY A 317 9.71 -7.64 -46.97
C GLY A 317 8.73 -7.07 -45.92
N GLY A 318 8.40 -7.80 -44.84
CA GLY A 318 7.56 -7.27 -43.75
C GLY A 318 8.35 -6.49 -42.68
N PRO A 319 7.71 -5.55 -41.94
CA PRO A 319 8.37 -4.79 -40.87
C PRO A 319 8.95 -5.73 -39.79
N LEU A 320 10.04 -5.30 -39.15
CA LEU A 320 10.80 -6.05 -38.12
C LEU A 320 9.87 -6.89 -37.22
N VAL A 321 9.82 -8.20 -37.46
CA VAL A 321 9.07 -9.11 -36.59
C VAL A 321 9.84 -9.22 -35.28
N VAL A 322 9.23 -8.76 -34.18
CA VAL A 322 9.82 -8.88 -32.85
C VAL A 322 9.94 -10.37 -32.51
N VAL A 323 11.18 -10.83 -32.31
CA VAL A 323 11.49 -12.21 -31.95
C VAL A 323 11.38 -12.34 -30.43
N HIS A 324 10.57 -13.28 -29.95
CA HIS A 324 10.35 -13.55 -28.52
C HIS A 324 11.19 -14.74 -28.04
N ASP A 325 12.50 -14.69 -28.31
CA ASP A 325 13.45 -15.73 -27.92
C ASP A 325 13.89 -15.63 -26.44
N VAL A 326 14.83 -16.50 -26.04
CA VAL A 326 15.38 -16.52 -24.67
C VAL A 326 15.99 -15.17 -24.29
N LYS A 327 16.66 -14.49 -25.22
CA LYS A 327 17.27 -13.18 -24.96
C LYS A 327 16.21 -12.14 -24.65
N PHE A 328 15.14 -12.07 -25.45
CA PHE A 328 14.00 -11.19 -25.19
C PHE A 328 13.40 -11.43 -23.79
N ALA A 329 13.11 -12.70 -23.46
CA ALA A 329 12.50 -13.05 -22.18
C ALA A 329 13.45 -12.78 -21.01
N ALA A 330 14.74 -13.12 -21.14
CA ALA A 330 15.74 -12.88 -20.12
C ALA A 330 15.93 -11.38 -19.84
N THR A 331 16.00 -10.54 -20.88
CA THR A 331 16.05 -9.08 -20.71
C THR A 331 14.82 -8.55 -19.98
N ALA A 332 13.61 -8.95 -20.42
CA ALA A 332 12.38 -8.47 -19.80
C ALA A 332 12.22 -8.90 -18.32
N VAL A 333 12.61 -10.14 -18.00
CA VAL A 333 12.62 -10.64 -16.61
C VAL A 333 13.66 -9.89 -15.77
N SER A 334 14.87 -9.71 -16.31
CA SER A 334 15.93 -8.98 -15.61
C SER A 334 15.55 -7.54 -15.32
N GLU A 335 14.98 -6.83 -16.29
CA GLU A 335 14.48 -5.46 -16.11
C GLU A 335 13.38 -5.39 -15.04
N ALA A 336 12.41 -6.31 -15.09
CA ALA A 336 11.31 -6.34 -14.14
C ALA A 336 11.80 -6.58 -12.70
N VAL A 337 12.72 -7.54 -12.51
CA VAL A 337 13.29 -7.85 -11.20
C VAL A 337 14.18 -6.70 -10.71
N ALA A 338 15.03 -6.13 -11.57
CA ALA A 338 15.85 -4.98 -11.23
C ALA A 338 14.97 -3.79 -10.79
N ALA A 339 13.83 -3.55 -11.47
CA ALA A 339 12.88 -2.51 -11.09
C ALA A 339 12.22 -2.78 -9.73
N ILE A 340 11.90 -4.04 -9.40
CA ILE A 340 11.41 -4.43 -8.07
C ILE A 340 12.46 -4.13 -7.00
N LEU A 341 13.70 -4.59 -7.20
CA LEU A 341 14.79 -4.43 -6.23
C LEU A 341 15.17 -2.96 -6.05
N ALA A 342 15.29 -2.20 -7.14
CA ALA A 342 15.53 -0.77 -7.09
C ALA A 342 14.47 -0.06 -6.25
N ARG A 343 13.18 -0.37 -6.46
CA ARG A 343 12.09 0.23 -5.69
C ARG A 343 12.10 -0.17 -4.20
N VAL A 344 12.56 -1.38 -3.87
CA VAL A 344 12.78 -1.81 -2.48
C VAL A 344 13.92 -1.04 -1.83
N HIS A 345 15.02 -0.80 -2.55
CA HIS A 345 16.20 -0.10 -2.04
C HIS A 345 16.06 1.43 -2.00
N GLU A 346 15.31 2.02 -2.93
CA GLU A 346 15.05 3.48 -3.01
C GLU A 346 14.14 3.99 -1.90
N ALA A 347 13.42 3.11 -1.22
CA ALA A 347 12.46 3.50 -0.21
C ALA A 347 13.19 4.18 0.97
N ARG A 348 13.11 5.52 1.02
CA ARG A 348 13.68 6.37 2.09
C ARG A 348 13.16 6.00 3.49
N ALA A 349 12.03 5.32 3.55
CA ALA A 349 11.44 4.73 4.73
C ALA A 349 11.18 3.24 4.44
N PRO A 350 11.22 2.37 5.45
CA PRO A 350 11.08 0.94 5.24
C PRO A 350 9.65 0.59 4.82
N LEU A 351 9.53 -0.03 3.64
CA LEU A 351 8.27 -0.36 2.97
C LEU A 351 7.17 -0.87 3.91
N SER A 352 5.92 -0.54 3.59
CA SER A 352 4.74 -1.08 4.28
C SER A 352 4.73 -2.61 4.23
N ILE A 353 4.11 -3.25 5.21
CA ILE A 353 4.02 -4.72 5.31
C ILE A 353 3.38 -5.27 4.03
N ALA A 354 2.27 -4.67 3.59
CA ALA A 354 1.59 -5.08 2.37
C ALA A 354 2.48 -4.94 1.11
N ALA A 355 3.25 -3.85 1.01
CA ALA A 355 4.16 -3.64 -0.11
C ALA A 355 5.33 -4.63 -0.09
N ARG A 356 5.92 -4.92 1.09
CA ARG A 356 6.97 -5.93 1.25
C ARG A 356 6.46 -7.33 0.90
N GLN A 357 5.25 -7.68 1.32
CA GLN A 357 4.61 -8.95 0.98
C GLN A 357 4.39 -9.06 -0.54
N ALA A 358 3.90 -8.01 -1.18
CA ALA A 358 3.73 -7.98 -2.64
C ALA A 358 5.07 -8.11 -3.39
N ALA A 359 6.14 -7.47 -2.90
CA ALA A 359 7.48 -7.64 -3.46
C ALA A 359 7.97 -9.09 -3.32
N ALA A 360 7.83 -9.68 -2.12
CA ALA A 360 8.25 -11.06 -1.85
C ALA A 360 7.48 -12.06 -2.72
N GLU A 361 6.16 -11.87 -2.86
CA GLU A 361 5.31 -12.65 -3.75
C GLU A 361 5.75 -12.53 -5.22
N SER A 362 5.99 -11.31 -5.70
CA SER A 362 6.45 -11.08 -7.07
C SER A 362 7.78 -11.76 -7.38
N LEU A 363 8.76 -11.67 -6.47
CA LEU A 363 10.07 -12.31 -6.64
C LEU A 363 9.97 -13.84 -6.54
N ALA A 364 9.24 -14.38 -5.56
CA ALA A 364 9.09 -15.82 -5.35
C ALA A 364 8.37 -16.51 -6.52
N LEU A 365 7.32 -15.89 -7.05
CA LEU A 365 6.59 -16.46 -8.19
C LEU A 365 7.38 -16.35 -9.49
N THR A 366 8.14 -15.27 -9.69
CA THR A 366 9.08 -15.17 -10.82
C THR A 366 10.16 -16.26 -10.74
N LEU A 367 10.71 -16.51 -9.55
CA LEU A 367 11.66 -17.61 -9.31
C LEU A 367 11.03 -18.97 -9.65
N LEU A 368 9.81 -19.23 -9.18
CA LEU A 368 9.09 -20.47 -9.48
C LEU A 368 8.87 -20.63 -11.00
N ASP A 369 8.42 -19.57 -11.67
CA ASP A 369 8.19 -19.58 -13.12
C ASP A 369 9.47 -19.89 -13.92
N LEU A 370 10.61 -19.35 -13.53
CA LEU A 370 11.89 -19.66 -14.16
C LEU A 370 12.34 -21.10 -13.83
N SER A 371 12.17 -21.54 -12.59
CA SER A 371 12.54 -22.90 -12.15
C SER A 371 11.80 -23.98 -12.95
N LYS A 372 10.54 -23.70 -13.36
CA LYS A 372 9.69 -24.56 -14.18
C LYS A 372 10.08 -24.60 -15.66
N ARG A 373 11.02 -23.77 -16.14
CA ARG A 373 11.39 -23.65 -17.56
C ARG A 373 12.84 -24.07 -17.88
N ASN A 374 13.30 -25.21 -17.36
CA ASN A 374 14.54 -25.86 -17.79
C ASN A 374 14.32 -26.65 -19.09
N ILE A 375 14.09 -25.93 -20.18
CA ILE A 375 13.81 -26.48 -21.50
C ILE A 375 14.73 -25.79 -22.50
N ASP A 376 15.38 -26.59 -23.35
CA ASP A 376 16.10 -26.08 -24.51
C ASP A 376 15.11 -25.75 -25.63
N VAL A 377 14.94 -24.46 -25.88
CA VAL A 377 13.97 -23.90 -26.84
C VAL A 377 14.17 -24.46 -28.26
N TYR A 378 15.40 -24.83 -28.61
CA TYR A 378 15.78 -25.26 -29.96
C TYR A 378 16.07 -26.76 -30.08
N ALA A 379 15.79 -27.55 -29.02
CA ALA A 379 16.00 -28.99 -29.04
C ALA A 379 14.94 -29.76 -29.85
N THR A 380 13.77 -29.16 -30.13
CA THR A 380 12.70 -29.86 -30.84
C THR A 380 13.06 -30.12 -32.32
N PRO A 381 12.52 -31.19 -32.94
CA PRO A 381 12.82 -31.53 -34.34
C PRO A 381 12.53 -30.41 -35.33
N ILE A 382 11.61 -29.51 -34.96
CA ILE A 382 11.17 -28.34 -35.72
C ILE A 382 12.33 -27.36 -35.99
N TRP A 383 13.37 -27.36 -35.13
CA TRP A 383 14.52 -26.47 -35.21
C TRP A 383 15.79 -27.15 -35.75
N LYS A 384 15.71 -28.42 -36.16
CA LYS A 384 16.86 -29.20 -36.63
C LYS A 384 17.56 -28.52 -37.83
N GLY A 385 18.88 -28.33 -37.73
CA GLY A 385 19.70 -27.76 -38.80
C GLY A 385 19.66 -26.23 -38.88
N THR A 386 19.07 -25.55 -37.90
CA THR A 386 19.08 -24.08 -37.81
C THR A 386 20.32 -23.57 -37.08
N ARG A 387 20.77 -22.34 -37.40
CA ARG A 387 21.91 -21.69 -36.70
C ARG A 387 21.65 -21.48 -35.22
N GLN A 388 20.38 -21.44 -34.80
CA GLN A 388 19.98 -21.30 -33.41
C GLN A 388 20.40 -22.52 -32.56
N GLN A 389 20.58 -23.69 -33.15
CA GLN A 389 21.09 -24.88 -32.43
C GLN A 389 22.59 -24.80 -32.10
N THR A 390 23.35 -23.90 -32.72
CA THR A 390 24.77 -23.72 -32.40
C THR A 390 25.00 -22.67 -31.31
N LEU A 391 23.93 -22.05 -30.80
CA LEU A 391 24.01 -21.10 -29.69
C LEU A 391 24.39 -21.79 -28.37
N SER A 392 24.93 -21.01 -27.44
CA SER A 392 25.28 -21.48 -26.10
C SER A 392 24.05 -21.95 -25.32
N LEU A 393 24.21 -22.84 -24.34
CA LEU A 393 23.08 -23.32 -23.53
C LEU A 393 22.34 -22.16 -22.82
N THR A 394 23.05 -21.13 -22.39
CA THR A 394 22.51 -19.91 -21.76
C THR A 394 21.66 -19.05 -22.71
N ASP A 395 21.85 -19.17 -24.02
CA ASP A 395 21.05 -18.48 -25.04
C ASP A 395 19.87 -19.33 -25.55
N ARG A 396 19.84 -20.60 -25.17
CA ARG A 396 18.85 -21.59 -25.63
C ARG A 396 17.90 -22.05 -24.54
N ASN A 397 18.25 -21.81 -23.27
CA ASN A 397 17.49 -22.26 -22.13
C ASN A 397 17.48 -21.16 -21.06
N ILE A 398 16.29 -20.66 -20.73
CA ILE A 398 16.12 -19.56 -19.79
C ILE A 398 16.49 -19.94 -18.35
N PHE A 399 16.29 -21.20 -17.95
CA PHE A 399 16.77 -21.68 -16.66
C PHE A 399 18.28 -21.68 -16.61
N ALA A 400 18.95 -22.17 -17.66
CA ALA A 400 20.41 -22.14 -17.74
C ALA A 400 20.96 -20.70 -17.78
N HIS A 401 20.23 -19.76 -18.39
CA HIS A 401 20.59 -18.34 -18.38
C HIS A 401 20.71 -17.76 -16.97
N PHE A 402 19.73 -18.04 -16.10
CA PHE A 402 19.67 -17.47 -14.74
C PHE A 402 20.35 -18.33 -13.67
N PHE A 403 20.41 -19.65 -13.87
CA PHE A 403 20.83 -20.61 -12.84
C PHE A 403 21.84 -21.65 -13.34
N GLY A 404 22.30 -21.57 -14.60
CA GLY A 404 23.20 -22.57 -15.19
C GLY A 404 24.66 -22.42 -14.79
N SER A 405 25.05 -21.27 -14.24
CA SER A 405 26.39 -21.01 -13.72
C SER A 405 26.33 -20.60 -12.26
N GLU A 406 27.31 -21.01 -11.47
CA GLU A 406 27.50 -20.43 -10.15
C GLU A 406 27.80 -18.93 -10.27
N PRO A 407 27.15 -18.08 -9.47
CA PRO A 407 27.54 -16.68 -9.43
C PRO A 407 28.97 -16.58 -8.90
N PRO A 408 29.78 -15.63 -9.41
CA PRO A 408 31.14 -15.43 -8.92
C PRO A 408 31.14 -15.25 -7.39
N ALA A 409 32.21 -15.67 -6.72
CA ALA A 409 32.31 -15.58 -5.26
C ALA A 409 32.03 -14.14 -4.78
N GLY A 410 30.98 -13.98 -3.97
CA GLY A 410 30.52 -12.67 -3.48
C GLY A 410 29.54 -11.92 -4.38
N GLY A 411 29.18 -12.47 -5.55
CA GLY A 411 28.18 -11.89 -6.46
C GLY A 411 26.74 -12.09 -5.97
N GLU A 412 25.89 -11.10 -6.24
CA GLU A 412 24.47 -11.13 -5.91
C GLU A 412 23.77 -12.26 -6.67
N ARG A 413 23.06 -13.12 -5.92
CA ARG A 413 22.20 -14.18 -6.47
C ARG A 413 20.85 -13.56 -6.76
N PHE A 414 20.80 -12.81 -7.87
CA PHE A 414 19.71 -12.03 -8.44
C PHE A 414 18.36 -12.05 -7.67
N LEU A 415 17.65 -13.20 -7.66
CA LEU A 415 16.34 -13.34 -7.02
C LEU A 415 16.36 -13.78 -5.55
N VAL A 416 17.32 -14.64 -5.18
CA VAL A 416 17.39 -15.24 -3.83
C VAL A 416 17.87 -14.22 -2.81
N ASP A 417 18.76 -13.32 -3.22
CA ASP A 417 19.32 -12.29 -2.36
C ASP A 417 18.30 -11.16 -2.13
N GLY A 418 17.57 -10.80 -3.19
CA GLY A 418 16.43 -9.89 -3.10
C GLY A 418 15.35 -10.38 -2.13
N LEU A 419 15.03 -11.68 -2.14
CA LEU A 419 14.09 -12.29 -1.20
C LEU A 419 14.60 -12.29 0.24
N ALA A 420 15.90 -12.54 0.46
CA ALA A 420 16.50 -12.50 1.79
C ALA A 420 16.42 -11.08 2.40
N ASN A 421 16.56 -10.04 1.58
CA ASN A 421 16.47 -8.64 2.02
C ASN A 421 15.05 -8.24 2.47
N LEU A 422 14.01 -8.97 2.06
CA LEU A 422 12.63 -8.69 2.45
C LEU A 422 12.24 -9.31 3.80
N GLY A 423 13.12 -10.15 4.37
CA GLY A 423 12.96 -10.75 5.69
C GLY A 423 11.59 -11.39 5.90
N ASP A 424 10.94 -11.00 6.97
CA ASP A 424 9.71 -11.59 7.49
C ASP A 424 8.49 -11.49 6.55
N ALA A 425 8.54 -10.62 5.54
CA ALA A 425 7.54 -10.52 4.48
C ALA A 425 7.45 -11.77 3.60
N GLY A 426 8.53 -12.57 3.54
CA GLY A 426 8.59 -13.83 2.80
C GLY A 426 7.77 -14.98 3.40
N ARG A 427 7.22 -14.84 4.61
CA ARG A 427 6.49 -15.93 5.30
C ARG A 427 5.30 -16.46 4.50
N GLY A 428 4.56 -15.57 3.84
CA GLY A 428 3.39 -15.95 3.03
C GLY A 428 3.72 -16.78 1.79
N VAL A 429 4.99 -16.79 1.37
CA VAL A 429 5.45 -17.42 0.12
C VAL A 429 6.35 -18.63 0.38
N VAL A 430 6.47 -19.10 1.62
CA VAL A 430 7.31 -20.26 1.97
C VAL A 430 6.97 -21.49 1.13
N GLY A 431 5.67 -21.79 0.93
CA GLY A 431 5.26 -22.92 0.09
C GLY A 431 5.70 -22.78 -1.38
N VAL A 432 5.66 -21.56 -1.92
CA VAL A 432 6.12 -21.25 -3.29
C VAL A 432 7.64 -21.45 -3.40
N LEU A 433 8.40 -21.05 -2.37
CA LEU A 433 9.85 -21.24 -2.34
C LEU A 433 10.25 -22.71 -2.21
N GLU A 434 9.48 -23.52 -1.49
CA GLU A 434 9.70 -24.97 -1.42
C GLU A 434 9.44 -25.63 -2.76
N GLU A 435 8.35 -25.28 -3.44
CA GLU A 435 8.06 -25.79 -4.79
C GLU A 435 9.17 -25.42 -5.79
N ALA A 436 9.68 -24.18 -5.71
CA ALA A 436 10.81 -23.75 -6.53
C ALA A 436 12.07 -24.59 -6.22
N ARG A 437 12.37 -24.83 -4.93
CA ARG A 437 13.51 -25.64 -4.48
C ARG A 437 13.45 -27.08 -5.00
N GLU A 438 12.28 -27.70 -4.98
CA GLU A 438 12.08 -29.04 -5.54
C GLU A 438 12.36 -29.05 -7.05
N ALA A 439 11.89 -28.03 -7.77
CA ALA A 439 12.18 -27.87 -9.19
C ALA A 439 13.69 -27.74 -9.46
N PHE A 440 14.44 -27.01 -8.61
CA PHE A 440 15.91 -26.90 -8.71
C PHE A 440 16.60 -28.26 -8.53
N GLY A 441 16.19 -29.03 -7.52
CA GLY A 441 16.76 -30.35 -7.24
C GLY A 441 16.59 -31.36 -8.38
N ALA A 442 15.47 -31.28 -9.10
CA ALA A 442 15.21 -32.14 -10.26
C ALA A 442 16.00 -31.75 -11.53
N ARG A 443 16.59 -30.54 -11.58
CA ARG A 443 17.00 -29.88 -12.84
C ARG A 443 18.49 -29.53 -12.93
N ALA A 444 19.32 -30.17 -12.08
CA ALA A 444 20.78 -30.03 -12.07
C ALA A 444 21.28 -28.57 -11.94
N ALA A 445 20.55 -27.71 -11.22
CA ALA A 445 21.10 -26.42 -10.84
C ALA A 445 22.28 -26.58 -9.87
N PRO A 446 23.20 -25.61 -9.83
CA PRO A 446 24.27 -25.59 -8.84
C PRO A 446 23.71 -25.69 -7.42
N VAL A 447 24.35 -26.54 -6.61
CA VAL A 447 23.94 -26.87 -5.23
C VAL A 447 23.75 -25.61 -4.38
N VAL A 448 24.57 -24.59 -4.65
CA VAL A 448 24.60 -23.28 -3.98
C VAL A 448 23.23 -22.56 -4.00
N TYR A 449 22.44 -22.71 -5.06
CA TYR A 449 21.09 -22.11 -5.13
C TYR A 449 20.11 -22.87 -4.22
N GLY A 450 20.17 -24.21 -4.22
CA GLY A 450 19.33 -25.07 -3.39
C GLY A 450 19.62 -24.89 -1.89
N GLU A 451 20.89 -24.76 -1.51
CA GLU A 451 21.31 -24.51 -0.12
C GLU A 451 20.82 -23.16 0.38
N LYS A 452 20.94 -22.08 -0.41
CA LYS A 452 20.50 -20.76 0.02
C LYS A 452 18.98 -20.66 0.11
N LEU A 453 18.24 -21.28 -0.81
CA LEU A 453 16.79 -21.40 -0.70
C LEU A 453 16.38 -22.20 0.54
N GLY A 454 17.09 -23.29 0.84
CA GLY A 454 16.88 -24.06 2.08
C GLY A 454 17.12 -23.22 3.33
N TRP A 455 18.20 -22.43 3.36
CA TRP A 455 18.49 -21.50 4.45
C TRP A 455 17.40 -20.45 4.61
N LEU A 456 16.96 -19.82 3.50
CA LEU A 456 15.93 -18.79 3.50
C LEU A 456 14.59 -19.33 4.05
N VAL A 457 14.14 -20.49 3.54
CA VAL A 457 12.94 -21.17 4.05
C VAL A 457 13.07 -21.49 5.54
N GLY A 458 14.22 -21.97 5.98
CA GLY A 458 14.49 -22.26 7.38
C GLY A 458 14.51 -21.02 8.29
N SER A 459 14.96 -19.87 7.76
CA SER A 459 14.94 -18.58 8.48
C SER A 459 13.52 -18.06 8.64
N LEU A 460 12.75 -18.04 7.54
CA LEU A 460 11.35 -17.57 7.51
C LEU A 460 10.44 -18.38 8.45
N ARG A 461 10.73 -19.68 8.62
CA ARG A 461 10.02 -20.55 9.58
C ARG A 461 10.39 -20.27 11.03
N ARG A 462 11.68 -20.10 11.34
CA ARG A 462 12.16 -19.90 12.73
C ARG A 462 11.74 -18.56 13.31
N GLU A 463 11.75 -17.50 12.52
CA GLU A 463 11.27 -16.18 12.95
C GLU A 463 9.75 -16.16 13.25
N GLY A 464 8.97 -17.09 12.67
CA GLY A 464 7.57 -17.29 13.03
C GLY A 464 7.35 -18.12 14.31
N ALA A 465 8.31 -19.00 14.66
CA ALA A 465 8.24 -19.83 15.86
C ALA A 465 8.67 -19.08 17.14
N GLY A 466 9.56 -18.08 17.01
CA GLY A 466 10.05 -17.28 18.13
C GLY A 466 9.00 -16.41 18.83
N ALA A 467 7.83 -16.18 18.22
CA ALA A 467 6.70 -15.50 18.85
C ALA A 467 5.77 -16.44 19.65
N ARG A 468 5.99 -17.77 19.59
CA ARG A 468 5.14 -18.77 20.26
C ARG A 468 5.79 -19.52 21.41
N GLU A 469 7.08 -19.35 21.68
CA GLU A 469 7.74 -20.02 22.81
C GLU A 469 7.92 -19.08 23.99
N GLY A 470 6.83 -18.92 24.74
CA GLY A 470 6.89 -18.41 26.10
C GLY A 470 7.82 -19.28 26.94
N LYS A 471 8.92 -18.67 27.37
CA LYS A 471 9.55 -18.79 28.69
C LYS A 471 8.97 -19.93 29.55
N ARG A 472 9.41 -21.17 29.31
CA ARG A 472 9.36 -22.21 30.33
C ARG A 472 10.67 -22.17 31.10
N GLY A 473 10.57 -21.69 32.33
CA GLY A 473 11.64 -21.79 33.30
C GLY A 473 11.94 -23.25 33.62
N ALA A 474 13.24 -23.55 33.69
CA ALA A 474 13.81 -24.48 34.65
C ALA A 474 14.86 -23.65 35.39
N GLY A 475 14.82 -23.43 36.70
CA GLY A 475 14.45 -24.40 37.72
C GLY A 475 15.69 -25.21 38.08
N GLU A 476 16.55 -24.58 38.91
CA GLU A 476 17.51 -25.14 39.87
C GLU A 476 18.47 -26.28 39.48
N GLY A 477 19.77 -25.99 39.66
CA GLY A 477 20.86 -26.95 39.69
C GLY A 477 22.08 -26.33 40.38
N GLU A 478 22.22 -26.62 41.67
CA GLU A 478 23.28 -26.20 42.58
C GLU A 478 24.72 -26.37 42.07
N GLY A 479 25.57 -25.45 42.50
CA GLY A 479 26.87 -25.80 43.08
C GLY A 479 28.08 -25.83 42.14
N ARG A 480 28.92 -24.79 42.23
CA ARG A 480 30.35 -24.91 42.64
C ARG A 480 31.04 -23.55 42.53
N GLY A 481 31.52 -23.08 43.69
CA GLY A 481 32.24 -21.82 43.78
C GLY A 481 33.65 -21.87 43.21
N ARG A 482 34.26 -20.69 43.05
CA ARG A 482 35.70 -20.47 43.22
C ARG A 482 36.04 -18.99 43.38
N LYS A 483 36.56 -18.69 44.58
CA LYS A 483 37.66 -17.78 44.94
C LYS A 483 37.78 -16.40 44.27
N ARG A 484 37.43 -15.42 45.09
CA ARG A 484 38.11 -14.14 45.34
C ARG A 484 39.64 -14.25 45.24
N MET A 485 40.28 -13.31 44.56
CA MET A 485 41.61 -12.83 44.90
C MET A 485 41.68 -11.31 44.71
N LYS A 486 42.54 -10.71 45.54
CA LYS A 486 42.64 -9.31 45.94
C LYS A 486 42.89 -8.34 44.80
#